data_AF-A0A3N5UW12-F1
#
_entry.id   AF-A0A3N5UW12-F1
#
_cell.length_a   1.000
_cell.length_b   1.000
_cell.length_c   1.000
_cell.angle_alpha   90.00
_cell.angle_beta   90.00
_cell.angle_gamma   90.00
#
_symmetry.space_group_name_H-M   'P 1'
#
loop_
_entity.id
_entity.type
_entity.pdbx_description
1 polymer ?
#
loop_
_entity_poly.entity_id
_entity_poly.type
_entity_poly.pdbx_seq_one_letter_code
_entity_poly.pdbx_strand_id
1 'polypeptide(L)'
;MSLVITLCLLTIFIILSLDIGTVNIQNKFFEPSSAQADISTNYNTTDSNSIQKNISLITNILAKNLENRIQKAGAILEITSKLPQVRDVPYAHLLNQTLNTLHGIPQYADIEKRQIVKNILSSNNDLYEIFLLMPNGNMYFLEPYSIQQTLAVNNFAFRDYFQGAIRTNDTYLGNVHTTAAASGARTAKIAVPAYSLNDNSTIAGVWAGSIDFNVLDKELQSLNLTSLDDSTRVVYVDSNGQKIADSDINKSTIPESFANLKGFKAAAIGGQVGSTIDTVDNTKMLVAYQPVNAFHNTWIVLLMQPSPPL
;
A
#
# COMPACT_ATOMS: atom_id res chain seq x y z
N MET A 1 27.59 -24.26 -9.65
CA MET A 1 26.42 -23.43 -10.04
C MET A 1 25.14 -23.79 -9.26
N SER A 2 24.90 -25.06 -8.91
CA SER A 2 23.70 -25.47 -8.15
C SER A 2 23.69 -25.05 -6.67
N LEU A 3 24.85 -24.99 -5.98
CA LEU A 3 24.91 -24.75 -4.53
C LEU A 3 24.56 -23.30 -4.11
N VAL A 4 24.92 -22.30 -4.93
CA VAL A 4 24.66 -20.87 -4.65
C VAL A 4 23.18 -20.54 -4.86
N ILE A 5 22.55 -21.16 -5.87
CA ILE A 5 21.12 -21.01 -6.16
C ILE A 5 20.28 -21.59 -5.01
N THR A 6 20.67 -22.75 -4.47
CA THR A 6 19.99 -23.34 -3.31
C THR A 6 20.16 -22.47 -2.05
N LEU A 7 21.32 -21.84 -1.84
CA LEU A 7 21.57 -20.99 -0.68
C LEU A 7 20.77 -19.68 -0.73
N CYS A 8 20.66 -19.04 -1.91
CA CYS A 8 19.86 -17.82 -2.09
C CYS A 8 18.35 -18.09 -1.92
N LEU A 9 17.85 -19.20 -2.45
CA LEU A 9 16.45 -19.62 -2.26
C LEU A 9 16.17 -19.95 -0.79
N LEU A 10 17.12 -20.57 -0.08
CA LEU A 10 16.98 -20.88 1.34
C LEU A 10 16.97 -19.61 2.21
N THR A 11 17.79 -18.60 1.90
CA THR A 11 17.76 -17.31 2.61
C THR A 11 16.47 -16.53 2.37
N ILE A 12 15.92 -16.57 1.15
CA ILE A 12 14.61 -15.99 0.84
C ILE A 12 13.51 -16.75 1.60
N PHE A 13 13.60 -18.09 1.66
CA PHE A 13 12.66 -18.92 2.42
C PHE A 13 12.74 -18.66 3.92
N ILE A 14 13.93 -18.47 4.51
CA ILE A 14 14.13 -18.20 5.95
C ILE A 14 13.63 -16.79 6.33
N ILE A 15 13.84 -15.79 5.45
CA ILE A 15 13.32 -14.43 5.67
C ILE A 15 11.80 -14.38 5.48
N LEU A 16 11.24 -15.18 4.57
CA LEU A 16 9.78 -15.34 4.38
C LEU A 16 9.12 -16.26 5.44
N SER A 17 9.88 -17.19 6.04
CA SER A 17 9.41 -18.11 7.09
C SER A 17 9.62 -17.56 8.50
N LEU A 18 10.16 -16.35 8.65
CA LEU A 18 9.93 -15.54 9.84
C LEU A 18 8.48 -15.06 9.80
N ASP A 19 7.57 -16.02 9.99
CA ASP A 19 6.26 -15.78 10.57
C ASP A 19 6.52 -15.10 11.92
N ILE A 20 6.52 -13.77 11.93
CA ILE A 20 6.08 -13.05 13.12
C ILE A 20 4.64 -13.53 13.28
N GLY A 21 4.47 -14.47 14.21
CA GLY A 21 3.29 -15.33 14.30
C GLY A 21 2.02 -14.59 13.92
N THR A 22 1.28 -15.17 12.98
CA THR A 22 -0.09 -14.80 12.71
C THR A 22 -0.82 -14.74 14.05
N VAL A 23 -0.99 -13.52 14.58
CA VAL A 23 -1.94 -13.31 15.66
C VAL A 23 -3.29 -13.50 15.00
N ASN A 24 -3.81 -14.71 15.09
CA ASN A 24 -5.18 -15.00 14.77
C ASN A 24 -6.06 -14.20 15.75
N ILE A 25 -6.47 -13.00 15.34
CA ILE A 25 -7.23 -12.06 16.18
C ILE A 25 -8.59 -12.65 16.59
N GLN A 26 -9.10 -13.66 15.85
CA GLN A 26 -10.33 -14.34 16.25
C GLN A 26 -10.18 -15.16 17.55
N ASN A 27 -9.01 -15.74 17.82
CA ASN A 27 -8.83 -16.62 18.98
C ASN A 27 -8.45 -15.90 20.28
N LYS A 28 -8.19 -14.58 20.25
CA LYS A 28 -7.86 -13.80 21.47
C LYS A 28 -8.98 -12.91 21.99
N PHE A 29 -10.08 -12.74 21.25
CA PHE A 29 -11.12 -11.77 21.59
C PHE A 29 -12.53 -12.34 21.78
N PHE A 30 -12.75 -13.64 21.51
CA PHE A 30 -14.05 -14.28 21.72
C PHE A 30 -13.91 -15.64 22.42
N GLU A 31 -13.47 -15.64 23.68
CA GLU A 31 -14.01 -16.61 24.62
C GLU A 31 -15.18 -15.93 25.35
N PRO A 32 -16.42 -16.45 25.27
CA PRO A 32 -17.47 -16.02 26.17
C PRO A 32 -17.16 -16.60 27.54
N SER A 33 -16.34 -15.90 28.33
CA SER A 33 -16.27 -16.18 29.75
C SER A 33 -17.63 -15.80 30.35
N SER A 34 -18.43 -16.82 30.67
CA SER A 34 -19.62 -16.69 31.50
C SER A 34 -19.21 -16.21 32.89
N ALA A 35 -19.04 -14.89 33.03
CA ALA A 35 -18.99 -14.23 34.32
C ALA A 35 -20.33 -13.49 34.48
N GLN A 36 -21.27 -14.20 35.10
CA GLN A 36 -22.49 -13.59 35.60
C GLN A 36 -22.11 -12.71 36.78
N ALA A 37 -21.99 -11.41 36.51
CA ALA A 37 -21.94 -10.37 37.54
C ALA A 37 -23.23 -9.57 37.42
N ASP A 38 -24.12 -9.77 38.40
CA ASP A 38 -25.26 -8.88 38.63
C ASP A 38 -24.73 -7.46 38.87
N ILE A 39 -24.94 -6.57 37.91
CA ILE A 39 -24.84 -5.13 38.12
C ILE A 39 -26.06 -4.47 37.47
N SER A 40 -27.05 -4.22 38.32
CA SER A 40 -28.07 -3.20 38.07
C SER A 40 -27.39 -1.83 38.05
N THR A 41 -27.19 -1.25 36.87
CA THR A 41 -26.89 0.18 36.73
C THR A 41 -27.65 0.77 35.55
N ASN A 42 -28.39 1.83 35.84
CA ASN A 42 -29.22 2.62 34.94
C ASN A 42 -28.50 2.94 33.62
N TYR A 43 -29.14 2.58 32.50
CA TYR A 43 -28.85 3.15 31.20
C TYR A 43 -29.33 4.60 31.19
N ASN A 44 -28.42 5.54 31.43
CA ASN A 44 -28.56 6.91 30.95
C ASN A 44 -27.15 7.53 30.88
N THR A 45 -26.88 8.16 29.72
CA THR A 45 -25.63 8.79 29.25
C THR A 45 -24.56 7.87 28.67
N THR A 46 -24.65 7.60 27.37
CA THR A 46 -23.49 7.18 26.56
C THR A 46 -22.51 8.35 26.52
N ASP A 47 -21.43 8.25 27.28
CA ASP A 47 -20.45 9.33 27.46
C ASP A 47 -19.78 9.66 26.12
N SER A 48 -19.93 10.89 25.60
CA SER A 48 -19.32 11.34 24.34
C SER A 48 -17.80 11.16 24.33
N ASN A 49 -17.18 11.27 25.51
CA ASN A 49 -15.78 10.98 25.77
C ASN A 49 -15.39 9.52 25.48
N SER A 50 -16.28 8.56 25.77
CA SER A 50 -16.03 7.13 25.52
C SER A 50 -16.06 6.80 24.02
N ILE A 51 -17.00 7.40 23.28
CA ILE A 51 -17.12 7.24 21.82
C ILE A 51 -15.89 7.84 21.13
N GLN A 52 -15.49 9.05 21.50
CA GLN A 52 -14.31 9.72 20.94
C GLN A 52 -13.00 8.96 21.24
N LYS A 53 -12.92 8.31 22.41
CA LYS A 53 -11.78 7.45 22.76
C LYS A 53 -11.74 6.18 21.90
N ASN A 54 -12.89 5.55 21.66
CA ASN A 54 -12.99 4.33 20.86
C ASN A 54 -12.67 4.56 19.38
N ILE A 55 -13.26 5.59 18.76
CA ILE A 55 -12.98 5.94 17.37
C ILE A 55 -11.48 6.25 17.16
N SER A 56 -10.87 7.01 18.07
CA SER A 56 -9.44 7.34 18.00
C SER A 56 -8.55 6.10 18.12
N LEU A 57 -8.92 5.15 18.99
CA LEU A 57 -8.20 3.89 19.13
C LEU A 57 -8.28 3.04 17.85
N ILE A 58 -9.47 2.91 17.25
CA ILE A 58 -9.66 2.15 16.01
C ILE A 58 -8.85 2.79 14.88
N THR A 59 -8.96 4.11 14.68
CA THR A 59 -8.20 4.83 13.64
C THR A 59 -6.69 4.64 13.81
N ASN A 60 -6.18 4.67 15.04
CA ASN A 60 -4.76 4.42 15.32
C ASN A 60 -4.34 2.97 15.01
N ILE A 61 -5.16 1.97 15.36
CA ILE A 61 -4.87 0.57 15.04
C ILE A 61 -4.82 0.36 13.52
N LEU A 62 -5.78 0.92 12.78
CA LEU A 62 -5.85 0.81 11.33
C LEU A 62 -4.67 1.52 10.66
N ALA A 63 -4.28 2.69 11.15
CA ALA A 63 -3.09 3.38 10.67
C ALA A 63 -1.81 2.57 10.86
N LYS A 64 -1.61 1.96 12.05
CA LYS A 64 -0.46 1.09 12.31
C LYS A 64 -0.47 -0.17 11.44
N ASN A 65 -1.64 -0.74 11.17
CA ASN A 65 -1.75 -1.88 10.27
C ASN A 65 -1.37 -1.49 8.84
N LEU A 66 -1.94 -0.39 8.33
CA LEU A 66 -1.61 0.15 7.01
C LEU A 66 -0.11 0.45 6.89
N GLU A 67 0.48 1.10 7.91
CA GLU A 67 1.92 1.36 7.97
C GLU A 67 2.71 0.06 7.86
N ASN A 68 2.39 -0.95 8.68
CA ASN A 68 3.08 -2.24 8.69
C ASN A 68 3.02 -2.94 7.33
N ARG A 69 1.87 -2.90 6.64
CA ARG A 69 1.75 -3.48 5.29
C ARG A 69 2.62 -2.77 4.27
N ILE A 70 2.57 -1.44 4.25
CA ILE A 70 3.36 -0.63 3.32
C ILE A 70 4.86 -0.86 3.60
N GLN A 71 5.27 -0.87 4.87
CA GLN A 71 6.65 -1.12 5.27
C GLN A 71 7.10 -2.53 4.89
N LYS A 72 6.25 -3.56 5.10
CA LYS A 72 6.55 -4.94 4.68
C LYS A 72 6.73 -5.05 3.16
N ALA A 73 5.83 -4.46 2.39
CA ALA A 73 5.91 -4.45 0.93
C ALA A 73 7.17 -3.72 0.44
N GLY A 74 7.50 -2.57 1.02
CA GLY A 74 8.71 -1.83 0.68
C GLY A 74 9.99 -2.55 1.12
N ALA A 75 10.03 -3.18 2.28
CA ALA A 75 11.16 -3.98 2.74
C ALA A 75 11.46 -5.14 1.77
N ILE A 76 10.43 -5.80 1.23
CA ILE A 76 10.60 -6.82 0.19
C ILE A 76 11.28 -6.22 -1.05
N LEU A 77 10.83 -5.04 -1.49
CA LEU A 77 11.44 -4.34 -2.63
C LEU A 77 12.87 -3.88 -2.34
N GLU A 78 13.18 -3.41 -1.12
CA GLU A 78 14.52 -3.00 -0.69
C GLU A 78 15.52 -4.15 -0.60
N ILE A 79 15.06 -5.31 -0.12
CA ILE A 79 15.89 -6.51 -0.06
C ILE A 79 16.13 -7.03 -1.48
N THR A 80 15.08 -7.08 -2.30
CA THR A 80 15.16 -7.65 -3.66
C THR A 80 15.87 -6.74 -4.64
N SER A 81 15.85 -5.41 -4.44
CA SER A 81 16.63 -4.46 -5.24
C SER A 81 18.14 -4.66 -5.11
N LYS A 82 18.60 -5.33 -4.04
CA LYS A 82 20.00 -5.65 -3.80
C LYS A 82 20.47 -6.95 -4.45
N LEU A 83 19.54 -7.75 -5.00
CA LEU A 83 19.87 -9.01 -5.67
C LEU A 83 20.65 -8.76 -6.96
N PRO A 84 21.69 -9.56 -7.28
CA PRO A 84 22.44 -9.41 -8.53
C PRO A 84 21.54 -9.40 -9.76
N GLN A 85 20.50 -10.24 -9.77
CA GLN A 85 19.52 -10.31 -10.85
C GLN A 85 18.85 -8.96 -11.09
N VAL A 86 18.43 -8.24 -10.03
CA VAL A 86 17.74 -6.94 -10.16
C VAL A 86 18.70 -5.83 -10.53
N ARG A 87 19.92 -5.87 -9.99
CA ARG A 87 20.96 -4.86 -10.19
C ARG A 87 21.63 -4.91 -11.57
N ASP A 88 21.58 -6.06 -12.23
CA ASP A 88 22.06 -6.23 -13.59
C ASP A 88 20.92 -6.13 -14.61
N VAL A 89 21.18 -5.51 -15.76
CA VAL A 89 20.20 -5.31 -16.85
C VAL A 89 20.80 -5.75 -18.19
N PRO A 90 21.23 -7.02 -18.32
CA PRO A 90 22.03 -7.48 -19.47
C PRO A 90 21.26 -7.41 -20.79
N TYR A 91 19.92 -7.43 -20.74
CA TYR A 91 19.03 -7.36 -21.90
C TYR A 91 18.57 -5.94 -22.24
N ALA A 92 19.15 -4.89 -21.63
CA ALA A 92 18.74 -3.50 -21.90
C ALA A 92 18.90 -3.11 -23.37
N HIS A 93 19.85 -3.71 -24.07
CA HIS A 93 20.08 -3.52 -25.50
C HIS A 93 18.86 -3.93 -26.37
N LEU A 94 18.00 -4.85 -25.91
CA LEU A 94 16.80 -5.27 -26.64
C LEU A 94 15.74 -4.15 -26.70
N LEU A 95 15.75 -3.21 -25.76
CA LEU A 95 14.79 -2.10 -25.72
C LEU A 95 14.81 -1.24 -26.99
N ASN A 96 15.95 -1.19 -27.69
CA ASN A 96 16.07 -0.51 -28.98
C ASN A 96 15.07 -1.03 -30.03
N GLN A 97 14.66 -2.30 -29.93
CA GLN A 97 13.74 -2.95 -30.86
C GLN A 97 12.38 -3.26 -30.22
N THR A 98 12.35 -3.50 -28.91
CA THR A 98 11.15 -4.04 -28.24
C THR A 98 10.36 -3.00 -27.45
N LEU A 99 10.93 -1.83 -27.14
CA LEU A 99 10.26 -0.86 -26.27
C LEU A 99 8.93 -0.39 -26.86
N ASN A 100 8.85 -0.14 -28.17
CA ASN A 100 7.64 0.37 -28.82
C ASN A 100 6.59 -0.71 -29.15
N THR A 101 6.94 -1.98 -29.06
CA THR A 101 6.06 -3.10 -29.45
C THR A 101 5.67 -3.98 -28.26
N LEU A 102 6.56 -4.11 -27.28
CA LEU A 102 6.39 -4.95 -26.10
C LEU A 102 6.43 -4.15 -24.79
N HIS A 103 6.62 -2.84 -24.84
CA HIS A 103 6.70 -1.96 -23.66
C HIS A 103 7.78 -2.40 -22.66
N GLY A 104 8.88 -2.98 -23.15
CA GLY A 104 9.95 -3.57 -22.34
C GLY A 104 10.66 -4.70 -23.08
N ILE A 105 11.45 -5.49 -22.35
CA ILE A 105 12.08 -6.70 -22.89
C ILE A 105 11.03 -7.81 -23.11
N PRO A 106 11.25 -8.75 -24.04
CA PRO A 106 10.38 -9.90 -24.26
C PRO A 106 10.21 -10.79 -23.01
N GLN A 107 9.13 -11.56 -22.95
CA GLN A 107 8.87 -12.48 -21.82
C GLN A 107 9.97 -13.52 -21.60
N TYR A 108 10.63 -13.96 -22.68
CA TYR A 108 11.68 -14.98 -22.62
C TYR A 108 13.03 -14.42 -22.14
N ALA A 109 13.18 -13.09 -22.06
CA ALA A 109 14.40 -12.45 -21.60
C ALA A 109 14.37 -12.28 -20.06
N ASP A 110 15.54 -12.37 -19.44
CA ASP A 110 15.73 -12.15 -18.01
C ASP A 110 14.84 -13.02 -17.11
N ILE A 111 14.77 -14.32 -17.44
CA ILE A 111 13.88 -15.29 -16.80
C ILE A 111 14.09 -15.37 -15.28
N GLU A 112 15.32 -15.29 -14.81
CA GLU A 112 15.63 -15.35 -13.37
C GLU A 112 15.01 -14.17 -12.61
N LYS A 113 15.18 -12.94 -13.13
CA LYS A 113 14.56 -11.73 -12.57
C LYS A 113 13.03 -11.83 -12.59
N ARG A 114 12.45 -12.28 -13.70
CA ARG A 114 11.00 -12.51 -13.81
C ARG A 114 10.50 -13.55 -12.81
N GLN A 115 11.25 -14.62 -12.58
CA GLN A 115 10.88 -15.66 -11.63
C GLN A 115 10.93 -15.17 -10.18
N ILE A 116 11.91 -14.32 -9.82
CA ILE A 116 11.95 -13.65 -8.52
C ILE A 116 10.64 -12.87 -8.30
N VAL A 117 10.23 -12.06 -9.28
CA VAL A 117 8.96 -11.31 -9.18
C VAL A 117 7.77 -12.24 -9.02
N LYS A 118 7.64 -13.28 -9.84
CA LYS A 118 6.52 -14.23 -9.76
C LYS A 118 6.43 -14.89 -8.38
N ASN A 119 7.58 -15.22 -7.78
CA ASN A 119 7.63 -15.79 -6.43
C ASN A 119 7.20 -14.76 -5.36
N ILE A 120 7.57 -13.49 -5.53
CA ILE A 120 7.12 -12.42 -4.63
C ILE A 120 5.60 -12.26 -4.74
N LEU A 121 5.07 -12.12 -5.96
CA LEU A 121 3.63 -11.91 -6.19
C LEU A 121 2.78 -13.11 -5.75
N SER A 122 3.31 -14.33 -5.77
CA SER A 122 2.58 -15.52 -5.29
C SER A 122 2.60 -15.69 -3.78
N SER A 123 3.57 -15.10 -3.07
CA SER A 123 3.74 -15.21 -1.62
C SER A 123 3.36 -13.94 -0.84
N ASN A 124 3.30 -12.80 -1.52
CA ASN A 124 2.92 -11.51 -0.97
C ASN A 124 1.59 -11.04 -1.58
N ASN A 125 0.58 -10.84 -0.75
CA ASN A 125 -0.73 -10.37 -1.17
C ASN A 125 -0.87 -8.83 -1.17
N ASP A 126 0.15 -8.08 -0.74
CA ASP A 126 0.10 -6.61 -0.69
C ASP A 126 0.49 -5.95 -2.04
N LEU A 127 1.12 -6.70 -2.95
CA LEU A 127 1.57 -6.22 -4.27
C LEU A 127 0.93 -7.04 -5.39
N TYR A 128 0.44 -6.39 -6.45
CA TYR A 128 -0.18 -7.10 -7.59
C TYR A 128 0.66 -7.09 -8.88
N GLU A 129 1.64 -6.18 -8.99
CA GLU A 129 2.63 -6.14 -10.08
C GLU A 129 3.96 -5.60 -9.54
N ILE A 130 5.07 -6.04 -10.13
CA ILE A 130 6.41 -5.50 -9.88
C ILE A 130 7.13 -5.33 -11.21
N PHE A 131 7.88 -4.26 -11.33
CA PHE A 131 8.59 -3.87 -12.55
C PHE A 131 9.92 -3.19 -12.24
N LEU A 132 10.77 -3.12 -13.26
CA LEU A 132 11.99 -2.31 -13.23
C LEU A 132 11.90 -1.24 -14.30
N LEU A 133 12.15 0.01 -13.91
CA LEU A 133 12.37 1.11 -14.83
C LEU A 133 13.87 1.34 -14.99
N MET A 134 14.31 1.58 -16.21
CA MET A 134 15.67 2.05 -16.51
C MET A 134 15.89 3.45 -15.88
N PRO A 135 17.14 3.93 -15.72
CA PRO A 135 17.42 5.23 -15.11
C PRO A 135 16.83 6.44 -15.86
N ASN A 136 16.48 6.27 -17.13
CA ASN A 136 15.78 7.27 -17.94
C ASN A 136 14.24 7.16 -17.84
N GLY A 137 13.72 6.23 -17.04
CA GLY A 137 12.30 5.94 -16.84
C GLY A 137 11.68 4.97 -17.85
N ASN A 138 12.41 4.46 -18.84
CA ASN A 138 11.87 3.46 -19.75
C ASN A 138 11.56 2.16 -18.99
N MET A 139 10.44 1.53 -19.31
CA MET A 139 10.12 0.20 -18.79
C MET A 139 11.15 -0.82 -19.27
N TYR A 140 11.83 -1.48 -18.33
CA TYR A 140 12.72 -2.61 -18.64
C TYR A 140 11.89 -3.89 -18.74
N PHE A 141 11.10 -4.19 -17.72
CA PHE A 141 10.12 -5.28 -17.73
C PHE A 141 9.07 -5.05 -16.64
N LEU A 142 7.92 -5.72 -16.80
CA LEU A 142 6.88 -5.80 -15.80
C LEU A 142 6.39 -7.24 -15.68
N GLU A 143 6.08 -7.66 -14.46
CA GLU A 143 5.36 -8.89 -14.17
C GLU A 143 4.10 -8.58 -13.33
N PRO A 144 2.94 -9.17 -13.65
CA PRO A 144 2.73 -10.18 -14.71
C PRO A 144 2.92 -9.64 -16.14
N TYR A 145 3.59 -10.41 -17.00
CA TYR A 145 3.88 -9.99 -18.39
C TYR A 145 2.62 -9.59 -19.19
N SER A 146 1.47 -10.20 -18.88
CA SER A 146 0.19 -9.83 -19.49
C SER A 146 -0.17 -8.36 -19.29
N ILE A 147 0.22 -7.76 -18.15
CA ILE A 147 0.01 -6.33 -17.91
C ILE A 147 0.99 -5.51 -18.77
N GLN A 148 2.25 -5.93 -18.90
CA GLN A 148 3.27 -5.27 -19.74
C GLN A 148 2.76 -5.07 -21.17
N GLN A 149 2.12 -6.09 -21.74
CA GLN A 149 1.57 -6.08 -23.10
C GLN A 149 0.45 -5.07 -23.31
N THR A 150 -0.13 -4.53 -22.23
CA THR A 150 -1.28 -3.63 -22.30
C THR A 150 -0.93 -2.18 -21.93
N LEU A 151 0.34 -1.88 -21.70
CA LEU A 151 0.78 -0.54 -21.34
C LEU A 151 0.57 0.44 -22.50
N ALA A 152 -0.01 1.60 -22.21
CA ALA A 152 -0.21 2.66 -23.19
C ALA A 152 1.05 3.55 -23.39
N VAL A 153 2.01 3.48 -22.47
CA VAL A 153 3.24 4.29 -22.50
C VAL A 153 4.46 3.45 -22.12
N ASN A 154 5.61 3.88 -22.62
CA ASN A 154 6.89 3.18 -22.44
C ASN A 154 7.78 3.77 -21.36
N ASN A 155 7.60 5.06 -21.06
CA ASN A 155 8.44 5.82 -20.16
C ASN A 155 7.59 6.35 -19.00
N PHE A 156 8.10 6.18 -17.78
CA PHE A 156 7.44 6.49 -16.53
C PHE A 156 8.24 7.51 -15.69
N ALA A 157 9.22 8.20 -16.27
CA ALA A 157 10.03 9.20 -15.56
C ALA A 157 9.21 10.40 -15.01
N PHE A 158 8.03 10.61 -15.57
CA PHE A 158 7.10 11.66 -15.13
C PHE A 158 6.31 11.27 -13.87
N ARG A 159 6.38 10.01 -13.42
CA ARG A 159 5.65 9.53 -12.26
C ARG A 159 6.35 9.98 -10.97
N ASP A 160 5.54 10.38 -10.01
CA ASP A 160 5.99 10.86 -8.70
C ASP A 160 6.84 9.83 -7.95
N TYR A 161 6.47 8.55 -7.99
CA TYR A 161 7.24 7.49 -7.35
C TYR A 161 8.64 7.33 -7.94
N PHE A 162 8.79 7.52 -9.26
CA PHE A 162 10.09 7.46 -9.93
C PHE A 162 10.93 8.68 -9.56
N GLN A 163 10.36 9.88 -9.70
CA GLN A 163 11.04 11.12 -9.36
C GLN A 163 11.44 11.18 -7.88
N GLY A 164 10.54 10.70 -7.01
CA GLY A 164 10.75 10.57 -5.58
C GLY A 164 11.96 9.70 -5.28
N ALA A 165 11.96 8.45 -5.75
CA ALA A 165 13.05 7.50 -5.51
C ALA A 165 14.42 7.99 -6.04
N ILE A 166 14.45 8.60 -7.22
CA ILE A 166 15.68 9.19 -7.78
C ILE A 166 16.16 10.39 -6.96
N ARG A 167 15.26 11.29 -6.57
CA ARG A 167 15.59 12.53 -5.85
C ARG A 167 16.06 12.26 -4.42
N THR A 168 15.43 11.32 -3.72
CA THR A 168 15.78 10.99 -2.33
C THR A 168 16.90 9.96 -2.25
N ASN A 169 17.16 9.26 -3.35
CA ASN A 169 18.11 8.15 -3.40
C ASN A 169 17.74 7.03 -2.39
N ASP A 170 16.44 6.89 -2.13
CA ASP A 170 15.85 6.08 -1.08
C ASP A 170 14.47 5.56 -1.52
N THR A 171 13.90 4.61 -0.77
CA THR A 171 12.55 4.08 -1.04
C THR A 171 11.52 5.20 -1.00
N TYR A 172 10.56 5.19 -1.91
CA TYR A 172 9.54 6.24 -2.02
C TYR A 172 8.15 5.65 -2.23
N LEU A 173 7.17 6.15 -1.47
CA LEU A 173 5.76 5.82 -1.62
C LEU A 173 5.06 6.88 -2.50
N GLY A 174 4.57 6.46 -3.66
CA GLY A 174 3.81 7.30 -4.57
C GLY A 174 2.38 7.57 -4.11
N ASN A 175 1.76 8.55 -4.77
CA ASN A 175 0.35 8.85 -4.66
C ASN A 175 -0.49 8.05 -5.65
N VAL A 176 -1.81 8.08 -5.43
CA VAL A 176 -2.76 7.36 -6.25
C VAL A 176 -2.75 7.93 -7.66
N HIS A 177 -2.69 7.04 -8.64
CA HIS A 177 -2.92 7.36 -10.03
C HIS A 177 -3.60 6.19 -10.75
N THR A 178 -4.15 6.50 -11.92
CA THR A 178 -4.63 5.50 -12.86
C THR A 178 -3.43 4.89 -13.59
N THR A 179 -3.34 3.55 -13.60
CA THR A 179 -2.31 2.83 -14.35
C THR A 179 -2.39 3.13 -15.86
N ALA A 180 -1.26 3.03 -16.54
CA ALA A 180 -1.21 3.12 -18.00
C ALA A 180 -1.57 1.79 -18.70
N ALA A 181 -1.76 0.70 -17.95
CA ALA A 181 -2.25 -0.56 -18.48
C ALA A 181 -3.73 -0.46 -18.91
N ALA A 182 -4.16 -1.32 -19.83
CA ALA A 182 -5.53 -1.30 -20.37
C ALA A 182 -6.63 -1.48 -19.31
N SER A 183 -6.31 -2.03 -18.13
CA SER A 183 -7.26 -2.14 -17.02
C SER A 183 -7.73 -0.79 -16.47
N GLY A 184 -6.91 0.26 -16.59
CA GLY A 184 -7.21 1.56 -15.98
C GLY A 184 -7.38 1.51 -14.45
N ALA A 185 -6.85 0.47 -13.80
CA ALA A 185 -6.92 0.33 -12.34
C ALA A 185 -6.24 1.52 -11.61
N ARG A 186 -6.81 1.89 -10.46
CA ARG A 186 -6.20 2.86 -9.54
C ARG A 186 -5.21 2.15 -8.63
N THR A 187 -4.08 2.80 -8.38
CA THR A 187 -2.95 2.17 -7.67
C THR A 187 -1.97 3.24 -7.20
N ALA A 188 -1.16 2.89 -6.22
CA ALA A 188 0.05 3.61 -5.82
C ALA A 188 1.25 2.65 -5.81
N LYS A 189 2.46 3.19 -5.92
CA LYS A 189 3.70 2.41 -6.09
C LYS A 189 4.63 2.68 -4.93
N ILE A 190 5.32 1.63 -4.49
CA ILE A 190 6.55 1.77 -3.72
C ILE A 190 7.71 1.59 -4.69
N ALA A 191 8.65 2.53 -4.71
CA ALA A 191 9.76 2.56 -5.65
C ALA A 191 11.08 2.64 -4.91
N VAL A 192 12.04 1.81 -5.29
CA VAL A 192 13.36 1.68 -4.65
C VAL A 192 14.44 1.84 -5.72
N PRO A 193 15.44 2.72 -5.53
CA PRO A 193 16.58 2.76 -6.43
C PRO A 193 17.41 1.46 -6.30
N ALA A 194 17.65 0.79 -7.43
CA ALA A 194 18.54 -0.35 -7.52
C ALA A 194 19.90 0.11 -8.06
N TYR A 195 20.97 -0.10 -7.28
CA TYR A 195 22.31 0.34 -7.66
C TYR A 195 23.06 -0.72 -8.46
N SER A 196 23.84 -0.26 -9.45
CA SER A 196 24.71 -1.09 -10.30
C SER A 196 25.64 -1.98 -9.48
N LEU A 197 25.87 -3.20 -9.96
CA LEU A 197 26.88 -4.11 -9.38
C LEU A 197 28.31 -3.58 -9.54
N ASN A 198 28.58 -2.76 -10.55
CA ASN A 198 29.93 -2.34 -10.91
C ASN A 198 30.53 -1.38 -9.89
N ASP A 199 29.75 -0.42 -9.40
CA ASP A 199 30.23 0.68 -8.55
C ASP A 199 29.40 0.88 -7.27
N ASN A 200 28.27 0.19 -7.11
CA ASN A 200 27.36 0.30 -5.98
C ASN A 200 26.91 1.74 -5.65
N SER A 201 26.99 2.66 -6.61
CA SER A 201 26.71 4.09 -6.43
C SER A 201 25.86 4.66 -7.56
N THR A 202 25.96 4.09 -8.76
CA THR A 202 25.16 4.47 -9.91
C THR A 202 23.84 3.70 -9.92
N ILE A 203 22.71 4.39 -10.08
CA ILE A 203 21.40 3.75 -10.19
C ILE A 203 21.32 3.00 -11.52
N ALA A 204 21.17 1.66 -11.46
CA ALA A 204 20.95 0.79 -12.61
C ALA A 204 19.47 0.78 -13.04
N GLY A 205 18.56 1.10 -12.12
CA GLY A 205 17.14 1.28 -12.40
C GLY A 205 16.34 1.57 -11.13
N VAL A 206 15.03 1.76 -11.28
CA VAL A 206 14.09 1.91 -10.18
C VAL A 206 13.21 0.67 -10.12
N TRP A 207 13.39 -0.11 -9.04
CA TRP A 207 12.63 -1.31 -8.74
C TRP A 207 11.34 -0.93 -8.03
N ALA A 208 10.18 -1.22 -8.62
CA ALA A 208 8.91 -0.73 -8.11
C ALA A 208 7.83 -1.79 -8.09
N GLY A 209 6.99 -1.75 -7.07
CA GLY A 209 5.81 -2.60 -6.92
C GLY A 209 4.55 -1.77 -6.71
N SER A 210 3.45 -2.21 -7.31
CA SER A 210 2.14 -1.56 -7.14
C SER A 210 1.36 -2.20 -6.00
N ILE A 211 0.90 -1.37 -5.06
CA ILE A 211 0.07 -1.79 -3.93
C ILE A 211 -1.30 -2.25 -4.45
N ASP A 212 -1.77 -3.41 -3.97
CA ASP A 212 -3.09 -3.94 -4.31
C ASP A 212 -4.18 -3.32 -3.43
N PHE A 213 -4.91 -2.37 -4.01
CA PHE A 213 -6.00 -1.69 -3.30
C PHE A 213 -7.16 -2.64 -2.97
N ASN A 214 -7.36 -3.72 -3.73
CA ASN A 214 -8.42 -4.68 -3.44
C ASN A 214 -8.17 -5.42 -2.12
N VAL A 215 -6.90 -5.64 -1.77
CA VAL A 215 -6.52 -6.28 -0.50
C VAL A 215 -6.81 -5.34 0.67
N LEU A 216 -6.52 -4.05 0.52
CA LEU A 216 -6.83 -3.02 1.52
C LEU A 216 -8.34 -2.82 1.67
N ASP A 217 -9.09 -2.81 0.58
CA ASP A 217 -10.56 -2.75 0.58
C ASP A 217 -11.16 -3.93 1.34
N LYS A 218 -10.75 -5.17 1.00
CA LYS A 218 -11.25 -6.38 1.65
C LYS A 218 -10.92 -6.39 3.14
N GLU A 219 -9.75 -5.90 3.53
CA GLU A 219 -9.40 -5.75 4.94
C GLU A 219 -10.38 -4.82 5.65
N LEU A 220 -10.57 -3.60 5.14
CA LEU A 220 -11.47 -2.63 5.75
C LEU A 220 -12.91 -3.16 5.83
N GLN A 221 -13.37 -3.86 4.79
CA GLN A 221 -14.70 -4.47 4.73
C GLN A 221 -14.85 -5.63 5.73
N SER A 222 -13.77 -6.35 6.04
CA SER A 222 -13.79 -7.47 7.00
C SER A 222 -13.96 -7.04 8.46
N LEU A 223 -13.72 -5.75 8.77
CA LEU A 223 -13.84 -5.22 10.14
C LEU A 223 -15.27 -5.23 10.67
N ASN A 224 -16.28 -5.35 9.78
CA ASN A 224 -17.71 -5.32 10.10
C ASN A 224 -18.07 -4.20 11.11
N LEU A 225 -17.81 -2.96 10.72
CA LEU A 225 -17.97 -1.76 11.55
C LEU A 225 -19.44 -1.41 11.86
N THR A 226 -20.40 -2.24 11.42
CA THR A 226 -21.84 -2.13 11.72
C THR A 226 -22.14 -2.13 13.22
N SER A 227 -21.23 -2.67 14.04
CA SER A 227 -21.31 -2.58 15.51
C SER A 227 -21.14 -1.17 16.07
N LEU A 228 -20.68 -0.19 15.28
CA LEU A 228 -20.52 1.21 15.69
C LEU A 228 -21.73 2.07 15.30
N ASP A 229 -22.12 2.02 14.02
CA ASP A 229 -23.32 2.61 13.43
C ASP A 229 -23.37 2.20 11.94
N ASP A 230 -24.56 2.08 11.34
CA ASP A 230 -24.74 1.69 9.93
C ASP A 230 -24.09 2.68 8.93
N SER A 231 -23.80 3.90 9.37
CA SER A 231 -23.15 4.95 8.57
C SER A 231 -21.66 5.13 8.90
N THR A 232 -21.08 4.26 9.75
CA THR A 232 -19.65 4.30 10.05
C THR A 232 -18.83 3.85 8.85
N ARG A 233 -17.83 4.65 8.49
CA ARG A 233 -17.00 4.44 7.31
C ARG A 233 -15.54 4.74 7.58
N VAL A 234 -14.65 3.82 7.25
CA VAL A 234 -13.21 4.01 7.23
C VAL A 234 -12.73 4.16 5.80
N VAL A 235 -11.83 5.11 5.57
CA VAL A 235 -11.21 5.33 4.28
C VAL A 235 -9.70 5.54 4.47
N TYR A 236 -8.90 4.90 3.62
CA TYR A 236 -7.50 5.22 3.45
C TYR A 236 -7.35 6.21 2.30
N VAL A 237 -6.53 7.25 2.46
CA VAL A 237 -6.31 8.27 1.44
C VAL A 237 -4.83 8.60 1.29
N ASP A 238 -4.42 8.97 0.08
CA ASP A 238 -3.04 9.40 -0.19
C ASP A 238 -2.76 10.82 0.31
N SER A 239 -1.55 11.32 0.07
CA SER A 239 -1.12 12.65 0.54
C SER A 239 -1.89 13.79 -0.12
N ASN A 240 -2.60 13.52 -1.22
CA ASN A 240 -3.43 14.48 -1.94
C ASN A 240 -4.92 14.33 -1.59
N GLY A 241 -5.26 13.43 -0.66
CA GLY A 241 -6.62 13.16 -0.23
C GLY A 241 -7.39 12.25 -1.17
N GLN A 242 -6.74 11.61 -2.13
CA GLN A 242 -7.40 10.68 -3.05
C GLN A 242 -7.59 9.32 -2.38
N LYS A 243 -8.79 8.76 -2.50
CA LYS A 243 -9.15 7.48 -1.88
C LYS A 243 -8.29 6.31 -2.36
N ILE A 244 -7.79 5.52 -1.43
CA ILE A 244 -7.03 4.29 -1.67
C ILE A 244 -7.91 3.06 -1.43
N ALA A 245 -8.58 3.03 -0.28
CA ALA A 245 -9.42 1.92 0.14
C ALA A 245 -10.61 2.40 0.97
N ASP A 246 -11.67 1.62 1.01
CA ASP A 246 -12.95 1.96 1.60
C ASP A 246 -13.59 0.77 2.33
N SER A 247 -14.08 1.00 3.54
CA SER A 247 -14.86 -0.01 4.26
C SER A 247 -16.26 -0.21 3.66
N ASP A 248 -16.79 0.77 2.92
CA ASP A 248 -18.06 0.63 2.21
C ASP A 248 -17.84 -0.05 0.85
N ILE A 249 -18.33 -1.30 0.74
CA ILE A 249 -18.21 -2.13 -0.46
C ILE A 249 -18.82 -1.48 -1.70
N ASN A 250 -19.84 -0.64 -1.53
CA ASN A 250 -20.51 0.04 -2.65
C ASN A 250 -19.73 1.26 -3.13
N LYS A 251 -18.77 1.74 -2.34
CA LYS A 251 -17.97 2.93 -2.64
C LYS A 251 -16.51 2.62 -2.97
N SER A 252 -15.99 1.43 -2.63
CA SER A 252 -14.58 1.04 -2.80
C SER A 252 -13.99 1.34 -4.19
N THR A 253 -14.73 1.00 -5.24
CA THR A 253 -14.29 1.20 -6.64
C THR A 253 -14.51 2.62 -7.17
N ILE A 254 -15.27 3.46 -6.46
CA ILE A 254 -15.63 4.81 -6.89
C ILE A 254 -14.52 5.79 -6.47
N PRO A 255 -13.88 6.51 -7.40
CA PRO A 255 -12.89 7.52 -7.04
C PRO A 255 -13.54 8.65 -6.23
N GLU A 256 -12.87 9.07 -5.17
CA GLU A 256 -13.36 10.09 -4.25
C GLU A 256 -12.18 10.86 -3.66
N SER A 257 -12.42 12.13 -3.30
CA SER A 257 -11.42 13.01 -2.72
C SER A 257 -11.88 13.53 -1.37
N PHE A 258 -10.98 13.48 -0.40
CA PHE A 258 -11.15 13.94 0.97
C PHE A 258 -10.28 15.16 1.29
N ALA A 259 -9.63 15.73 0.27
CA ALA A 259 -8.70 16.85 0.40
C ALA A 259 -9.30 18.09 1.09
N ASN A 260 -10.62 18.24 1.03
CA ASN A 260 -11.34 19.38 1.59
C ASN A 260 -11.66 19.23 3.09
N LEU A 261 -11.59 18.02 3.65
CA LEU A 261 -11.88 17.79 5.07
C LEU A 261 -10.84 18.50 5.96
N LYS A 262 -11.30 19.10 7.05
CA LYS A 262 -10.43 19.72 8.05
C LYS A 262 -9.53 18.67 8.69
N GLY A 263 -10.08 17.49 8.98
CA GLY A 263 -9.32 16.38 9.54
C GLY A 263 -8.18 15.92 8.62
N PHE A 264 -8.45 15.82 7.32
CA PHE A 264 -7.42 15.53 6.32
C PHE A 264 -6.32 16.61 6.32
N LYS A 265 -6.68 17.89 6.25
CA LYS A 265 -5.70 18.99 6.22
C LYS A 265 -4.84 19.03 7.48
N ALA A 266 -5.44 18.78 8.65
CA ALA A 266 -4.72 18.70 9.92
C ALA A 266 -3.69 17.56 9.95
N ALA A 267 -4.07 16.38 9.43
CA ALA A 267 -3.16 15.24 9.31
C ALA A 267 -2.08 15.45 8.24
N ALA A 268 -2.45 15.87 7.03
CA ALA A 268 -1.56 15.97 5.87
C ALA A 268 -0.50 17.08 6.02
N ILE A 269 -0.91 18.25 6.53
CA ILE A 269 -0.03 19.42 6.62
C ILE A 269 0.61 19.50 8.01
N GLY A 270 -0.17 19.25 9.05
CA GLY A 270 0.27 19.41 10.44
C GLY A 270 0.87 18.15 11.06
N GLY A 271 0.77 16.99 10.41
CA GLY A 271 1.14 15.70 11.02
C GLY A 271 0.30 15.36 12.25
N GLN A 272 -0.87 15.98 12.39
CA GLN A 272 -1.67 15.92 13.61
C GLN A 272 -2.51 14.64 13.67
N VAL A 273 -2.75 14.19 14.89
CA VAL A 273 -3.70 13.12 15.22
C VAL A 273 -4.86 13.73 15.97
N GLY A 274 -6.08 13.31 15.67
CA GLY A 274 -7.23 13.75 16.45
C GLY A 274 -8.56 13.47 15.79
N SER A 275 -9.56 14.25 16.18
CA SER A 275 -10.90 14.21 15.61
C SER A 275 -11.49 15.59 15.46
N THR A 276 -12.36 15.78 14.47
CA THR A 276 -13.11 17.03 14.24
C THR A 276 -14.52 16.72 13.79
N ILE A 277 -15.42 17.69 13.87
CA ILE A 277 -16.68 17.65 13.14
C ILE A 277 -16.47 18.21 11.75
N ASP A 278 -16.89 17.47 10.73
CA ASP A 278 -16.86 17.86 9.32
C ASP A 278 -18.18 17.48 8.62
N THR A 279 -18.39 18.02 7.43
CA THR A 279 -19.53 17.63 6.59
C THR A 279 -19.07 16.66 5.52
N VAL A 280 -19.62 15.45 5.52
CA VAL A 280 -19.37 14.39 4.53
C VAL A 280 -20.73 14.00 3.95
N ASP A 281 -20.86 13.98 2.62
CA ASP A 281 -22.14 13.68 1.94
C ASP A 281 -23.33 14.50 2.51
N ASN A 282 -23.11 15.80 2.75
CA ASN A 282 -24.07 16.73 3.36
C ASN A 282 -24.52 16.39 4.80
N THR A 283 -23.86 15.43 5.46
CA THR A 283 -24.14 14.99 6.82
C THR A 283 -23.00 15.42 7.75
N LYS A 284 -23.33 15.88 8.96
CA LYS A 284 -22.33 16.20 9.98
C LYS A 284 -21.77 14.91 10.58
N MET A 285 -20.48 14.68 10.39
CA MET A 285 -19.78 13.50 10.86
C MET A 285 -18.71 13.88 11.89
N LEU A 286 -18.54 13.03 12.91
CA LEU A 286 -17.29 12.99 13.66
C LEU A 286 -16.25 12.26 12.82
N VAL A 287 -15.17 12.97 12.47
CA VAL A 287 -14.08 12.47 11.64
C VAL A 287 -12.83 12.36 12.49
N ALA A 288 -12.41 11.13 12.81
CA ALA A 288 -11.09 10.85 13.38
C ALA A 288 -10.05 10.66 12.28
N TYR A 289 -8.84 11.17 12.48
CA TYR A 289 -7.78 11.16 11.49
C TYR A 289 -6.43 10.78 12.11
N GLN A 290 -5.68 9.97 11.38
CA GLN A 290 -4.34 9.51 11.78
C GLN A 290 -3.42 9.46 10.54
N PRO A 291 -2.29 10.18 10.54
CA PRO A 291 -1.30 10.08 9.49
C PRO A 291 -0.56 8.74 9.57
N VAL A 292 -0.20 8.22 8.41
CA VAL A 292 0.60 7.02 8.18
C VAL A 292 1.84 7.46 7.40
N ASN A 293 2.92 7.68 8.15
CA ASN A 293 4.20 8.08 7.57
C ASN A 293 4.92 6.82 7.09
N ALA A 294 5.06 6.68 5.78
CA ALA A 294 5.76 5.54 5.21
C ALA A 294 6.70 6.04 4.12
N PHE A 295 8.00 5.77 4.32
CA PHE A 295 9.07 6.29 3.50
C PHE A 295 9.01 7.83 3.43
N HIS A 296 9.13 8.41 2.24
CA HIS A 296 9.12 9.87 2.02
C HIS A 296 7.74 10.43 1.68
N ASN A 297 6.65 9.76 2.08
CA ASN A 297 5.29 10.23 1.86
C ASN A 297 4.36 9.89 3.05
N THR A 298 3.24 10.61 3.16
CA THR A 298 2.28 10.45 4.24
C THR A 298 0.90 10.18 3.68
N TRP A 299 0.40 8.98 3.95
CA TRP A 299 -1.01 8.63 3.73
C TRP A 299 -1.81 8.89 5.01
N ILE A 300 -3.13 8.84 4.94
CA ILE A 300 -4.00 9.15 6.08
C ILE A 300 -5.12 8.12 6.18
N VAL A 301 -5.40 7.72 7.42
CA VAL A 301 -6.61 6.97 7.77
C VAL A 301 -7.65 7.96 8.28
N LEU A 302 -8.86 7.88 7.72
CA LEU A 302 -10.03 8.63 8.14
C LEU A 302 -11.09 7.64 8.62
N LEU A 303 -11.62 7.85 9.83
CA LEU A 303 -12.81 7.15 10.31
C LEU A 303 -13.91 8.19 10.52
N MET A 304 -15.04 7.98 9.87
CA MET A 304 -16.18 8.88 9.84
C MET A 304 -17.40 8.16 10.42
N GLN A 305 -18.09 8.77 11.37
CA GLN A 305 -19.36 8.28 11.88
C GLN A 305 -20.32 9.46 12.12
N PRO A 306 -21.65 9.26 12.15
CA PRO A 306 -22.59 10.32 12.46
C PRO A 306 -22.21 11.02 13.76
N SER A 307 -22.24 12.35 13.75
CA SER A 307 -22.08 13.11 14.99
C SER A 307 -23.28 12.81 15.91
N PRO A 308 -23.06 12.54 17.21
CA PRO A 308 -24.17 12.51 18.16
C PRO A 308 -24.99 13.79 18.07
N PRO A 309 -26.32 13.74 18.26
CA PRO A 309 -27.12 14.95 18.40
C PRO A 309 -26.59 15.76 19.60
N LEU A 310 -26.44 17.07 19.39
CA LEU A 310 -26.11 18.04 20.44
C LEU A 310 -27.26 18.16 21.45
#